data_AF-A0A355V1G6-F1
#
_entry.id   AF-A0A355V1G6-F1
#
_cell.length_a   1.000
_cell.length_b   1.000
_cell.length_c   1.000
_cell.angle_alpha   90.00
_cell.angle_beta   90.00
_cell.angle_gamma   90.00
#
_symmetry.space_group_name_H-M   'P 1'
#
loop_
_entity.id
_entity.type
_entity.pdbx_description
1 polymer ?
#
loop_
_entity_poly.entity_id
_entity_poly.type
_entity_poly.pdbx_seq_one_letter_code
_entity_poly.pdbx_strand_id
1 'polypeptide(L)'
;PDDKYTGFETAEEYLSGKVVDKLETAERYAEMYPNGGYEKNVQALKQVQPEAIKASEIAVRLGASWVDEKYYKQFIYELLDLPTRYTDGVRLFYNPHDSSWRVDTSFYMNGQSYMNVNRVYGTDRVNAYKLIEDCLNLRATSVFDPIKDGSTTRYELNKAETIAAREKQNAIREAFKNWIYADPERREDLERTYNAKFNRIKLPSYDGSYLRFPEMNPAIELKPHQKNAVHRIITGGNTLLHHVVGSGKTFTICAAIMKLRQYGLAKKPMVYSLIS
;
A
#
# COMPACT_ATOMS: atom_id res chain seq x y z
N PRO A 1 15.29 17.97 38.77
CA PRO A 1 15.40 18.93 37.65
C PRO A 1 14.71 18.32 36.43
N ASP A 2 13.49 18.78 36.16
CA ASP A 2 12.79 18.41 34.93
C ASP A 2 13.67 18.83 33.76
N ASP A 3 14.05 17.87 32.92
CA ASP A 3 14.81 18.14 31.73
C ASP A 3 13.97 19.10 30.86
N LYS A 4 14.49 20.30 30.62
CA LYS A 4 13.85 21.34 29.80
C LYS A 4 13.57 20.89 28.36
N TYR A 5 14.17 19.77 27.94
CA TYR A 5 13.97 19.15 26.64
C TYR A 5 13.01 17.96 26.67
N THR A 6 12.40 17.65 27.82
CA THR A 6 11.37 16.60 27.90
C THR A 6 10.23 16.92 26.96
N GLY A 7 9.97 16.04 25.99
CA GLY A 7 8.92 16.20 24.97
C GLY A 7 9.36 16.91 23.68
N PHE A 8 10.62 17.32 23.55
CA PHE A 8 11.17 17.81 22.28
C PHE A 8 11.74 16.66 21.46
N GLU A 9 11.35 16.59 20.19
CA GLU A 9 11.91 15.68 19.18
C GLU A 9 12.84 16.46 18.23
N THR A 10 13.80 15.75 17.63
CA THR A 10 14.59 16.34 16.54
C THR A 10 13.70 16.62 15.32
N ALA A 11 14.10 17.57 14.46
CA ALA A 11 13.33 17.87 13.25
C ALA A 11 13.27 16.63 12.32
N GLU A 12 14.34 15.85 12.27
CA GLU A 12 14.45 14.62 11.48
C GLU A 12 13.43 13.56 11.95
N GLU A 13 13.25 13.39 13.26
CA GLU A 13 12.27 12.47 13.85
C GLU A 13 10.84 13.01 13.71
N TYR A 14 10.65 14.29 14.02
CA TYR A 14 9.34 14.91 13.99
C TYR A 14 8.75 14.97 12.57
N LEU A 15 9.58 15.33 11.57
CA LEU A 15 9.17 15.50 10.17
C LEU A 15 9.29 14.21 9.32
N SER A 16 9.34 13.05 9.99
CA SER A 16 9.33 11.73 9.37
C SER A 16 8.34 10.79 10.06
N GLY A 17 8.20 9.57 9.54
CA GLY A 17 7.18 8.63 9.99
C GLY A 17 5.80 9.04 9.49
N LYS A 18 4.76 8.87 10.32
CA LYS A 18 3.36 9.14 9.96
C LYS A 18 3.03 10.65 9.89
N VAL A 19 3.64 11.35 8.94
CA VAL A 19 3.57 12.82 8.82
C VAL A 19 2.16 13.34 8.52
N VAL A 20 1.28 12.53 7.92
CA VAL A 20 -0.14 12.88 7.74
C VAL A 20 -0.85 12.93 9.09
N ASP A 21 -0.72 11.87 9.90
CA ASP A 21 -1.31 11.78 11.25
C ASP A 21 -0.77 12.88 12.17
N LYS A 22 0.54 13.17 12.07
CA LYS A 22 1.19 14.25 12.80
C LYS A 22 0.63 15.61 12.39
N LEU A 23 0.35 15.84 11.11
CA LEU A 23 -0.25 17.08 10.62
C LEU A 23 -1.68 17.26 11.13
N GLU A 24 -2.53 16.24 10.97
CA GLU A 24 -3.90 16.23 11.49
C GLU A 24 -3.92 16.54 13.01
N THR A 25 -2.97 15.96 13.74
CA THR A 25 -2.82 16.20 15.17
C THR A 25 -2.37 17.63 15.46
N ALA A 26 -1.34 18.12 14.76
CA ALA A 26 -0.84 19.48 14.93
C ALA A 26 -1.88 20.55 14.61
N GLU A 27 -2.69 20.37 13.57
CA GLU A 27 -3.77 21.29 13.19
C GLU A 27 -4.85 21.33 14.28
N ARG A 28 -5.30 20.17 14.76
CA ARG A 28 -6.25 20.09 15.89
C ARG A 28 -5.73 20.77 17.15
N TYR A 29 -4.44 20.61 17.49
CA TYR A 29 -3.84 21.30 18.64
C TYR A 29 -3.70 22.81 18.42
N ALA A 30 -3.40 23.26 17.20
CA ALA A 30 -3.35 24.68 16.87
C ALA A 30 -4.74 25.34 17.01
N GLU A 31 -5.82 24.65 16.65
CA GLU A 31 -7.19 25.11 16.84
C GLU A 31 -7.59 25.16 18.32
N MET A 32 -7.29 24.10 19.08
CA MET A 32 -7.65 24.02 20.51
C MET A 32 -6.81 24.96 21.38
N TYR A 33 -5.56 25.21 21.01
CA TYR A 33 -4.61 26.03 21.76
C TYR A 33 -3.92 27.07 20.85
N PRO A 34 -4.61 28.15 20.44
CA PRO A 34 -4.06 29.14 19.51
C PRO A 34 -2.73 29.79 19.96
N ASN A 35 -2.49 29.88 21.27
CA ASN A 35 -1.25 30.41 21.85
C ASN A 35 -0.20 29.33 22.19
N GLY A 36 -0.44 28.07 21.79
CA GLY A 36 0.41 26.92 22.11
C GLY A 36 1.65 26.75 21.23
N GLY A 37 1.83 27.59 20.20
CA GLY A 37 2.99 27.55 19.31
C GLY A 37 2.97 26.45 18.23
N TYR A 38 1.86 25.70 18.11
CA TYR A 38 1.71 24.59 17.16
C TYR A 38 1.69 25.01 15.69
N GLU A 39 1.48 26.29 15.38
CA GLU A 39 1.48 26.81 14.00
C GLU A 39 2.80 26.50 13.27
N LYS A 40 3.94 26.58 13.97
CA LYS A 40 5.24 26.22 13.39
C LYS A 40 5.31 24.75 12.97
N ASN A 41 4.72 23.87 13.78
CA ASN A 41 4.68 22.44 13.51
C ASN A 41 3.77 22.14 12.32
N VAL A 42 2.62 22.81 12.22
CA VAL A 42 1.69 22.71 11.07
C VAL A 42 2.41 23.10 9.79
N GLN A 43 3.07 24.26 9.77
CA GLN A 43 3.78 24.74 8.58
C GLN A 43 4.93 23.79 8.17
N ALA A 44 5.70 23.29 9.14
CA ALA A 44 6.76 22.33 8.86
C ALA A 44 6.22 21.00 8.32
N LEU A 45 5.14 20.47 8.91
CA LEU A 45 4.51 19.23 8.49
C LEU A 45 3.87 19.33 7.10
N LYS A 46 3.27 20.48 6.74
CA LYS A 46 2.75 20.73 5.39
C LYS A 46 3.82 20.61 4.31
N GLN A 47 5.05 21.02 4.59
CA GLN A 47 6.16 20.95 3.63
C GLN A 47 6.74 19.54 3.45
N VAL A 48 6.42 18.62 4.36
CA VAL A 48 6.99 17.27 4.36
C VAL A 48 5.95 16.19 4.10
N GLN A 49 4.80 16.54 3.55
CA GLN A 49 3.83 15.53 3.11
C GLN A 49 4.42 14.68 1.98
N PRO A 50 4.10 13.37 1.95
CA PRO A 50 4.56 12.51 0.89
C PRO A 50 3.98 12.96 -0.46
N GLU A 51 4.75 12.79 -1.53
CA GLU A 51 4.26 13.05 -2.88
C GLU A 51 3.10 12.11 -3.20
N ALA A 52 2.01 12.66 -3.76
CA ALA A 52 0.83 11.88 -4.08
C ALA A 52 1.17 10.81 -5.13
N ILE A 53 0.88 9.55 -4.81
CA ILE A 53 1.04 8.43 -5.73
C ILE A 53 -0.07 8.54 -6.76
N LYS A 54 0.30 8.58 -8.05
CA LYS A 54 -0.66 8.74 -9.13
C LYS A 54 -1.40 7.44 -9.41
N ALA A 55 -2.62 7.54 -9.95
CA ALA A 55 -3.39 6.37 -10.38
C ALA A 55 -2.60 5.42 -11.30
N SER A 56 -1.70 5.93 -12.15
CA SER A 56 -0.84 5.11 -13.01
C SER A 56 0.15 4.20 -12.26
N GLU A 57 0.44 4.53 -11.00
CA GLU A 57 1.36 3.79 -10.13
C GLU A 57 0.61 2.89 -9.12
N ILE A 58 -0.71 2.97 -9.08
CA ILE A 58 -1.56 2.21 -8.17
C ILE A 58 -2.14 1.00 -8.93
N ALA A 59 -1.77 -0.21 -8.53
CA ALA A 59 -2.36 -1.42 -9.09
C ALA A 59 -3.62 -1.82 -8.32
N VAL A 60 -4.80 -1.66 -8.93
CA VAL A 60 -6.09 -2.06 -8.32
C VAL A 60 -6.48 -3.46 -8.79
N ARG A 61 -6.78 -4.34 -7.84
CA ARG A 61 -7.34 -5.67 -8.10
C ARG A 61 -8.83 -5.67 -7.77
N LEU A 62 -9.61 -6.44 -8.53
CA LEU A 62 -11.01 -6.71 -8.18
C LEU A 62 -11.06 -7.40 -6.81
N GLY A 63 -11.78 -6.82 -5.85
CA GLY A 63 -11.81 -7.27 -4.45
C GLY A 63 -10.88 -6.53 -3.49
N ALA A 64 -10.10 -5.54 -3.95
CA ALA A 64 -9.33 -4.65 -3.07
C ALA A 64 -10.23 -3.92 -2.05
N SER A 65 -10.09 -4.26 -0.76
CA SER A 65 -10.95 -3.78 0.34
C SER A 65 -11.01 -2.26 0.56
N TRP A 66 -10.08 -1.51 -0.03
CA TRP A 66 -10.08 -0.05 0.08
C TRP A 66 -10.94 0.65 -0.98
N VAL A 67 -11.31 -0.07 -2.04
CA VAL A 67 -12.18 0.41 -3.12
C VAL A 67 -13.63 0.39 -2.66
N ASP A 68 -14.35 1.46 -2.96
CA ASP A 68 -15.77 1.59 -2.62
C ASP A 68 -16.62 0.57 -3.40
N GLU A 69 -17.55 -0.08 -2.71
CA GLU A 69 -18.50 -1.05 -3.27
C GLU A 69 -19.23 -0.49 -4.50
N LYS A 70 -19.52 0.82 -4.52
CA LYS A 70 -20.19 1.48 -5.65
C LYS A 70 -19.49 1.20 -6.98
N TYR A 71 -18.16 1.09 -6.99
CA TYR A 71 -17.38 0.83 -8.19
C TYR A 71 -17.43 -0.62 -8.63
N TYR A 72 -17.49 -1.57 -7.70
CA TYR A 72 -17.74 -2.97 -8.04
C TYR A 72 -19.13 -3.15 -8.62
N LYS A 73 -20.14 -2.53 -8.00
CA LYS A 73 -21.51 -2.55 -8.52
C LYS A 73 -21.56 -1.95 -9.92
N GLN A 74 -21.02 -0.74 -10.11
CA GLN A 74 -20.99 -0.09 -11.42
C GLN A 74 -20.30 -0.97 -12.48
N PHE A 75 -19.13 -1.53 -12.16
CA PHE A 75 -18.41 -2.44 -13.06
C PHE A 75 -19.26 -3.63 -13.48
N ILE A 76 -20.00 -4.26 -12.56
CA ILE A 76 -20.84 -5.42 -12.86
C ILE A 76 -21.95 -5.07 -13.85
N TYR A 77 -22.61 -3.92 -13.68
CA TYR A 77 -23.66 -3.49 -14.60
C TYR A 77 -23.10 -3.21 -15.99
N GLU A 78 -21.96 -2.54 -16.09
CA GLU A 78 -21.35 -2.20 -17.37
C GLU A 78 -20.75 -3.44 -18.07
N LEU A 79 -20.05 -4.30 -17.33
CA LEU A 79 -19.44 -5.51 -17.86
C LEU A 79 -20.48 -6.46 -18.46
N LEU A 80 -21.60 -6.65 -17.74
CA LEU A 80 -22.64 -7.60 -18.13
C LEU A 80 -23.73 -6.95 -18.99
N ASP A 81 -23.65 -5.65 -19.26
CA ASP A 81 -24.67 -4.87 -19.96
C ASP A 81 -26.06 -5.03 -19.31
N LEU A 82 -26.14 -4.81 -18.00
CA LEU A 82 -27.39 -4.93 -17.23
C LEU A 82 -28.23 -3.65 -17.36
N PRO A 83 -29.58 -3.77 -17.44
CA PRO A 83 -30.44 -2.59 -17.52
C PRO A 83 -30.30 -1.69 -16.28
N THR A 84 -29.86 -0.45 -16.48
CA THR A 84 -29.62 0.53 -15.40
C THR A 84 -30.86 0.89 -14.59
N ARG A 85 -32.06 0.67 -15.14
CA ARG A 85 -33.34 0.85 -14.43
C ARG A 85 -33.49 -0.07 -13.21
N TYR A 86 -32.76 -1.18 -13.16
CA TYR A 86 -32.83 -2.16 -12.07
C TYR A 86 -31.69 -1.97 -11.07
N THR A 87 -31.59 -0.80 -10.45
CA THR A 87 -30.44 -0.43 -9.63
C THR A 87 -30.23 -1.34 -8.40
N ASP A 88 -31.25 -2.04 -7.92
CA ASP A 88 -31.19 -2.99 -6.80
C ASP A 88 -31.10 -4.47 -7.24
N GLY A 89 -30.93 -4.70 -8.54
CA GLY A 89 -30.91 -6.02 -9.15
C GLY A 89 -29.69 -6.86 -8.79
N VAL A 90 -28.54 -6.22 -8.61
CA VAL A 90 -27.32 -6.82 -8.06
C VAL A 90 -27.00 -6.14 -6.72
N ARG A 91 -26.81 -6.95 -5.68
CA ARG A 91 -26.43 -6.53 -4.33
C ARG A 91 -25.11 -7.17 -3.95
N LEU A 92 -24.20 -6.36 -3.43
CA LEU A 92 -22.92 -6.81 -2.91
C LEU A 92 -23.01 -6.75 -1.39
N PHE A 93 -22.53 -7.80 -0.73
CA PHE A 93 -22.45 -7.84 0.73
C PHE A 93 -20.99 -8.08 1.10
N TYR A 94 -20.41 -7.12 1.83
CA TYR A 94 -19.07 -7.27 2.41
C TYR A 94 -19.19 -7.66 3.88
N ASN A 95 -18.54 -8.77 4.26
CA ASN A 95 -18.40 -9.18 5.65
C ASN A 95 -17.04 -8.69 6.21
N PRO A 96 -17.02 -7.70 7.12
CA PRO A 96 -15.78 -7.18 7.66
C PRO A 96 -15.05 -8.16 8.59
N HIS A 97 -15.70 -9.20 9.09
CA HIS A 97 -15.08 -10.15 10.03
C HIS A 97 -14.09 -11.11 9.36
N ASP A 98 -14.40 -11.57 8.14
CA ASP A 98 -13.56 -12.48 7.37
C ASP A 98 -13.10 -11.88 6.02
N SER A 99 -13.45 -10.61 5.77
CA SER A 99 -13.15 -9.88 4.52
C SER A 99 -13.73 -10.56 3.28
N SER A 100 -14.85 -11.27 3.41
CA SER A 100 -15.50 -11.94 2.29
C SER A 100 -16.56 -11.08 1.61
N TRP A 101 -16.75 -11.33 0.32
CA TRP A 101 -17.79 -10.74 -0.51
C TRP A 101 -18.82 -11.79 -0.92
N ARG A 102 -20.07 -11.37 -0.99
CA ARG A 102 -21.15 -12.14 -1.59
C ARG A 102 -21.87 -11.32 -2.64
N VAL A 103 -22.21 -11.95 -3.76
CA VAL A 103 -22.95 -11.32 -4.86
C VAL A 103 -24.33 -11.97 -4.93
N ASP A 104 -25.37 -11.20 -4.59
CA ASP A 104 -26.76 -11.63 -4.72
C ASP A 104 -27.44 -10.93 -5.89
N THR A 105 -28.34 -11.65 -6.56
CA THR A 105 -29.14 -11.12 -7.66
C THR A 105 -30.62 -11.31 -7.38
N SER A 106 -31.41 -10.27 -7.61
CA SER A 106 -32.87 -10.33 -7.50
C SER A 106 -33.48 -11.25 -8.55
N PHE A 107 -34.60 -11.91 -8.23
CA PHE A 107 -35.25 -12.89 -9.12
C PHE A 107 -35.58 -12.33 -10.51
N TYR A 108 -36.00 -11.07 -10.61
CA TYR A 108 -36.33 -10.42 -11.89
C TYR A 108 -35.10 -10.17 -12.79
N MET A 109 -33.88 -10.38 -12.29
CA MET A 109 -32.66 -10.35 -13.09
C MET A 109 -32.43 -11.66 -13.86
N ASN A 110 -33.18 -12.72 -13.54
CA ASN A 110 -33.09 -13.99 -14.25
C ASN A 110 -33.40 -13.79 -15.74
N GLY A 111 -32.47 -14.21 -16.60
CA GLY A 111 -32.56 -14.06 -18.05
C GLY A 111 -32.15 -12.69 -18.59
N GLN A 112 -31.97 -11.67 -17.74
CA GLN A 112 -31.38 -10.40 -18.18
C GLN A 112 -29.93 -10.61 -18.58
N SER A 113 -29.57 -10.07 -19.74
CA SER A 113 -28.22 -10.18 -20.32
C SER A 113 -27.68 -11.62 -20.33
N TYR A 114 -28.57 -12.60 -20.59
CA TYR A 114 -28.28 -14.03 -20.50
C TYR A 114 -26.99 -14.42 -21.22
N MET A 115 -26.76 -13.89 -22.41
CA MET A 115 -25.56 -14.17 -23.20
C MET A 115 -24.30 -13.69 -22.48
N ASN A 116 -24.29 -12.47 -21.93
CA ASN A 116 -23.15 -11.96 -21.18
C ASN A 116 -22.90 -12.77 -19.90
N VAL A 117 -23.97 -13.06 -19.16
CA VAL A 117 -23.92 -13.77 -17.87
C VAL A 117 -23.49 -15.22 -18.01
N ASN A 118 -23.96 -15.95 -19.03
CA ASN A 118 -23.79 -17.41 -19.11
C ASN A 118 -22.89 -17.89 -20.27
N ARG A 119 -22.44 -17.00 -21.16
CA ARG A 119 -21.64 -17.37 -22.35
C ARG A 119 -20.39 -16.50 -22.55
N VAL A 120 -20.54 -15.17 -22.51
CA VAL A 120 -19.41 -14.25 -22.75
C VAL A 120 -18.48 -14.22 -21.55
N TYR A 121 -19.02 -13.95 -20.36
CA TYR A 121 -18.26 -13.87 -19.11
C TYR A 121 -18.52 -15.03 -18.17
N GLY A 122 -19.46 -15.91 -18.52
CA GLY A 122 -19.71 -17.17 -17.82
C GLY A 122 -19.42 -18.39 -18.69
N THR A 123 -19.77 -19.54 -18.14
CA THR A 123 -19.74 -20.87 -18.76
C THR A 123 -21.07 -21.57 -18.48
N ASP A 124 -21.31 -22.71 -19.12
CA ASP A 124 -22.49 -23.55 -18.88
C ASP A 124 -22.56 -24.05 -17.43
N ARG A 125 -21.41 -24.16 -16.76
CA ARG A 125 -21.30 -24.69 -15.39
C ARG A 125 -21.21 -23.60 -14.32
N VAL A 126 -20.70 -22.42 -14.66
CA VAL A 126 -20.47 -21.31 -13.73
C VAL A 126 -20.80 -19.99 -14.42
N ASN A 127 -21.81 -19.28 -13.92
CA ASN A 127 -22.21 -17.99 -14.45
C ASN A 127 -21.25 -16.85 -14.03
N ALA A 128 -21.36 -15.71 -14.70
CA ALA A 128 -20.49 -14.56 -14.46
C ALA A 128 -20.60 -14.01 -13.02
N TYR A 129 -21.78 -13.99 -12.41
CA TYR A 129 -21.96 -13.52 -11.03
C TYR A 129 -21.11 -14.33 -10.05
N LYS A 130 -21.06 -15.65 -10.22
CA LYS A 130 -20.22 -16.53 -9.38
C LYS A 130 -18.73 -16.30 -9.62
N LEU A 131 -18.31 -16.10 -10.86
CA LEU A 131 -16.92 -15.78 -11.19
C LEU A 131 -16.48 -14.42 -10.64
N ILE A 132 -17.37 -13.42 -10.68
CA ILE A 132 -17.16 -12.09 -10.09
C ILE A 132 -17.05 -12.21 -8.57
N GLU A 133 -17.94 -12.96 -7.91
CA GLU A 133 -17.84 -13.23 -6.47
C GLU A 133 -16.49 -13.88 -6.13
N ASP A 134 -16.06 -14.87 -6.90
CA ASP A 134 -14.75 -15.50 -6.70
C ASP A 134 -13.59 -14.50 -6.91
N CYS A 135 -13.70 -13.59 -7.89
CA CYS A 135 -12.73 -12.51 -8.08
C CYS A 135 -12.68 -11.55 -6.88
N LEU A 136 -13.83 -11.10 -6.39
CA LEU A 136 -13.92 -10.22 -5.22
C LEU A 136 -13.30 -10.86 -3.97
N ASN A 137 -13.39 -12.19 -3.86
CA ASN A 137 -12.77 -12.98 -2.80
C ASN A 137 -11.34 -13.46 -3.11
N LEU A 138 -10.73 -12.98 -4.20
CA LEU A 138 -9.38 -13.40 -4.65
C LEU A 138 -9.21 -14.93 -4.80
N ARG A 139 -10.29 -15.64 -5.09
CA ARG A 139 -10.32 -17.10 -5.24
C ARG A 139 -10.28 -17.50 -6.72
N ALA A 140 -9.51 -18.55 -7.05
CA ALA A 140 -9.59 -19.19 -8.35
C ALA A 140 -10.80 -20.14 -8.41
N THR A 141 -11.66 -19.97 -9.41
CA THR A 141 -12.82 -20.84 -9.59
C THR A 141 -12.38 -22.27 -9.92
N SER A 142 -13.08 -23.26 -9.35
CA SER A 142 -12.88 -24.68 -9.59
C SER A 142 -14.25 -25.36 -9.71
N VAL A 143 -14.41 -26.21 -10.72
CA VAL A 143 -15.66 -26.93 -11.02
C VAL A 143 -15.48 -28.39 -10.66
N PHE A 144 -16.44 -28.95 -9.93
CA PHE A 144 -16.42 -30.34 -9.51
C PHE A 144 -17.65 -31.08 -10.05
N ASP A 145 -17.44 -32.34 -10.45
CA ASP A 145 -18.49 -33.24 -10.90
C ASP A 145 -18.78 -34.31 -9.85
N PRO A 146 -20.06 -34.64 -9.61
CA PRO A 146 -20.42 -35.75 -8.75
C PRO A 146 -20.17 -37.08 -9.46
N ILE A 147 -19.45 -37.98 -8.79
CA ILE A 147 -19.25 -39.36 -9.19
C ILE A 147 -19.94 -40.24 -8.16
N LYS A 148 -20.93 -41.01 -8.61
CA LYS A 148 -21.62 -42.00 -7.78
C LYS A 148 -20.70 -43.20 -7.56
N ASP A 149 -20.46 -43.54 -6.30
CA ASP A 149 -19.75 -44.73 -5.87
C ASP A 149 -20.66 -45.51 -4.92
N GLY A 150 -21.47 -46.39 -5.51
CA GLY A 150 -22.53 -47.13 -4.80
C GLY A 150 -23.54 -46.19 -4.14
N SER A 151 -23.58 -46.20 -2.80
CA SER A 151 -24.46 -45.35 -1.99
C SER A 151 -23.88 -43.97 -1.63
N THR A 152 -22.64 -43.68 -2.02
CA THR A 152 -21.96 -42.41 -1.71
C THR A 152 -21.67 -41.61 -2.98
N THR A 153 -21.67 -40.28 -2.88
CA THR A 153 -21.29 -39.39 -3.98
C THR A 153 -19.97 -38.71 -3.62
N ARG A 154 -18.93 -38.95 -4.43
CA ARG A 154 -17.65 -38.22 -4.33
C ARG A 154 -17.62 -37.10 -5.37
N TYR A 155 -16.95 -36.00 -5.08
CA TYR A 155 -16.77 -34.90 -6.03
C TYR A 155 -15.35 -34.91 -6.60
N GLU A 156 -15.23 -34.98 -7.91
CA GLU A 156 -13.94 -34.94 -8.60
C GLU A 156 -13.80 -33.64 -9.40
N LEU A 157 -12.58 -33.07 -9.43
CA LEU A 157 -12.31 -31.84 -10.14
C LEU A 157 -12.48 -32.05 -11.65
N ASN A 158 -13.43 -31.36 -12.26
CA ASN A 158 -13.53 -31.29 -13.70
C ASN A 158 -12.49 -30.29 -14.22
N LYS A 159 -11.37 -30.83 -14.74
CA LYS A 159 -10.25 -30.03 -15.23
C LYS A 159 -10.64 -29.13 -16.41
N ALA A 160 -11.41 -29.65 -17.37
CA ALA A 160 -11.80 -28.91 -18.57
C ALA A 160 -12.70 -27.70 -18.22
N GLU A 161 -13.75 -27.93 -17.44
CA GLU A 161 -14.66 -26.87 -16.99
C GLU A 161 -13.97 -25.88 -16.05
N THR A 162 -13.03 -26.35 -15.21
CA THR A 162 -12.22 -25.47 -14.37
C THR A 162 -11.31 -24.56 -15.18
N ILE A 163 -10.67 -25.07 -16.24
CA ILE A 163 -9.84 -24.25 -17.14
C ILE A 163 -10.72 -23.20 -17.83
N ALA A 164 -11.84 -23.60 -18.43
CA ALA A 164 -12.77 -22.68 -19.09
C ALA A 164 -13.29 -21.59 -18.13
N ALA A 165 -13.69 -21.96 -16.90
CA ALA A 165 -14.12 -21.00 -15.89
C ALA A 165 -13.01 -20.00 -15.51
N ARG A 166 -11.76 -20.47 -15.39
CA ARG A 166 -10.60 -19.61 -15.07
C ARG A 166 -10.23 -18.67 -16.22
N GLU A 167 -10.37 -19.11 -17.46
CA GLU A 167 -10.19 -18.22 -18.62
C GLU A 167 -11.20 -17.06 -18.59
N LYS A 168 -12.48 -17.35 -18.35
CA LYS A 168 -13.52 -16.32 -18.16
C LYS A 168 -13.22 -15.43 -16.97
N GLN A 169 -12.79 -16.01 -15.85
CA GLN A 169 -12.41 -15.26 -14.66
C GLN A 169 -11.26 -14.27 -14.94
N ASN A 170 -10.24 -14.69 -15.70
CA ASN A 170 -9.14 -13.82 -16.09
C ASN A 170 -9.60 -12.71 -17.04
N ALA A 171 -10.49 -13.01 -17.99
CA ALA A 171 -11.07 -11.98 -18.86
C ALA A 171 -11.82 -10.90 -18.04
N ILE A 172 -12.56 -11.29 -16.99
CA ILE A 172 -13.23 -10.34 -16.08
C ILE A 172 -12.21 -9.47 -15.34
N ARG A 173 -11.10 -10.05 -14.86
CA ARG A 173 -10.04 -9.30 -14.17
C ARG A 173 -9.36 -8.28 -15.09
N GLU A 174 -9.06 -8.67 -16.33
CA GLU A 174 -8.46 -7.76 -17.32
C GLU A 174 -9.43 -6.66 -17.72
N ALA A 175 -10.72 -6.99 -17.92
CA ALA A 175 -11.75 -5.99 -18.16
C ALA A 175 -11.83 -4.98 -17.00
N PHE A 176 -11.81 -5.44 -15.74
CA PHE A 176 -11.79 -4.57 -14.57
C PHE A 176 -10.55 -3.67 -14.54
N LYS A 177 -9.38 -4.20 -14.83
CA LYS A 177 -8.12 -3.44 -14.84
C LYS A 177 -8.14 -2.30 -15.87
N ASN A 178 -8.69 -2.55 -17.05
CA ASN A 178 -8.84 -1.52 -18.08
C ASN A 178 -9.94 -0.52 -17.71
N TRP A 179 -11.00 -1.00 -17.07
CA TRP A 179 -12.15 -0.20 -16.71
C TRP A 179 -11.87 0.74 -15.52
N ILE A 180 -11.22 0.28 -14.46
CA ILE A 180 -11.18 0.98 -13.15
C ILE A 180 -10.64 2.41 -13.23
N TYR A 181 -9.70 2.69 -14.13
CA TYR A 181 -9.14 4.03 -14.36
C TYR A 181 -9.57 4.68 -15.66
N ALA A 182 -10.49 4.10 -16.43
CA ALA A 182 -10.95 4.67 -17.70
C ALA A 182 -11.69 6.00 -17.50
N ASP A 183 -12.50 6.09 -16.44
CA ASP A 183 -13.25 7.29 -16.09
C ASP A 183 -12.39 8.26 -15.25
N PRO A 184 -12.30 9.56 -15.62
CA PRO A 184 -11.50 10.55 -14.89
C PRO A 184 -11.98 10.78 -13.45
N GLU A 185 -13.28 10.88 -13.19
CA GLU A 185 -13.80 11.17 -11.85
C GLU A 185 -13.53 10.00 -10.88
N ARG A 186 -13.75 8.77 -11.35
CA ARG A 186 -13.40 7.54 -10.62
C ARG A 186 -11.90 7.46 -10.37
N ARG A 187 -11.07 7.83 -11.34
CA ARG A 187 -9.62 7.83 -11.20
C ARG A 187 -9.17 8.77 -10.07
N GLU A 188 -9.70 9.99 -10.04
CA GLU A 188 -9.41 10.97 -9.00
C GLU A 188 -9.88 10.51 -7.62
N ASP A 189 -11.09 9.92 -7.51
CA ASP A 189 -11.59 9.39 -6.23
C ASP A 189 -10.70 8.27 -5.68
N LEU A 190 -10.27 7.34 -6.54
CA LEU A 190 -9.41 6.23 -6.18
C LEU A 190 -8.01 6.70 -5.78
N GLU A 191 -7.42 7.64 -6.52
CA GLU A 191 -6.12 8.24 -6.20
C GLU A 191 -6.16 8.92 -4.82
N ARG A 192 -7.18 9.75 -4.59
CA ARG A 192 -7.40 10.41 -3.29
C ARG A 192 -7.57 9.39 -2.17
N THR A 193 -8.42 8.39 -2.36
CA THR A 193 -8.70 7.36 -1.34
C THR A 193 -7.46 6.55 -1.01
N TYR A 194 -6.68 6.16 -2.02
CA TYR A 194 -5.45 5.41 -1.83
C TYR A 194 -4.40 6.22 -1.06
N ASN A 195 -4.17 7.47 -1.45
CA ASN A 195 -3.21 8.34 -0.78
C ASN A 195 -3.60 8.60 0.68
N ALA A 196 -4.88 8.88 0.94
CA ALA A 196 -5.38 9.11 2.30
C ALA A 196 -5.23 7.89 3.23
N LYS A 197 -5.36 6.67 2.68
CA LYS A 197 -5.26 5.42 3.46
C LYS A 197 -3.82 4.92 3.62
N PHE A 198 -3.01 4.98 2.57
CA PHE A 198 -1.73 4.27 2.50
C PHE A 198 -0.52 5.20 2.38
N ASN A 199 -0.63 6.32 1.68
CA ASN A 199 0.48 7.25 1.48
C ASN A 199 0.60 8.22 2.66
N ARG A 200 0.92 7.69 3.84
CA ARG A 200 0.93 8.46 5.10
C ARG A 200 2.31 8.61 5.74
N ILE A 201 3.32 7.93 5.19
CA ILE A 201 4.66 7.83 5.79
C ILE A 201 5.71 8.53 4.94
N LYS A 202 6.50 9.41 5.58
CA LYS A 202 7.74 9.95 5.01
C LYS A 202 8.95 9.32 5.67
N LEU A 203 9.91 8.86 4.85
CA LEU A 203 11.18 8.36 5.35
C LEU A 203 12.01 9.51 5.95
N PRO A 204 12.75 9.25 7.05
CA PRO A 204 13.66 10.25 7.60
C PRO A 204 14.71 10.69 6.57
N SER A 205 14.92 11.99 6.47
CA SER A 205 16.03 12.58 5.71
C SER A 205 17.09 13.04 6.70
N TYR A 206 18.35 12.71 6.43
CA TYR A 206 19.48 13.06 7.29
C TYR A 206 20.42 13.99 6.52
N ASP A 207 20.72 15.16 7.09
CA ASP A 207 21.74 16.06 6.56
C ASP A 207 22.98 16.06 7.46
N GLY A 208 24.09 15.54 6.95
CA GLY A 208 25.39 15.56 7.63
C GLY A 208 26.32 16.67 7.13
N SER A 209 25.85 17.62 6.31
CA SER A 209 26.68 18.67 5.69
C SER A 209 27.44 19.52 6.72
N TYR A 210 26.89 19.67 7.93
CA TYR A 210 27.49 20.38 9.05
C TYR A 210 28.63 19.60 9.74
N LEU A 211 28.74 18.29 9.51
CA LEU A 211 29.75 17.47 10.16
C LEU A 211 31.15 17.90 9.70
N ARG A 212 32.06 18.06 10.68
CA ARG A 212 33.47 18.38 10.48
C ARG A 212 34.34 17.29 11.06
N PHE A 213 35.39 16.88 10.36
CA PHE A 213 36.27 15.79 10.76
C PHE A 213 37.71 16.29 10.89
N PRO A 214 38.04 17.08 11.92
CA PRO A 214 39.33 17.76 12.03
C PRO A 214 40.52 16.81 12.17
N GLU A 215 40.31 15.61 12.72
CA GLU A 215 41.35 14.58 12.89
C GLU A 215 41.44 13.62 11.70
N MET A 216 40.63 13.83 10.65
CA MET A 216 40.66 13.00 9.45
C MET A 216 41.81 13.42 8.55
N ASN A 217 42.42 12.44 7.86
CA ASN A 217 43.45 12.72 6.87
C ASN A 217 42.90 13.72 5.82
N PRO A 218 43.53 14.89 5.63
CA PRO A 218 43.06 15.92 4.69
C PRO A 218 42.93 15.45 3.23
N ALA A 219 43.65 14.38 2.85
CA ALA A 219 43.55 13.80 1.51
C ALA A 219 42.23 13.03 1.27
N ILE A 220 41.43 12.77 2.32
CA ILE A 220 40.18 12.05 2.25
C ILE A 220 39.02 13.03 2.46
N GLU A 221 38.24 13.25 1.42
CA GLU A 221 36.99 14.03 1.51
C GLU A 221 35.77 13.12 1.42
N LEU A 222 34.91 13.18 2.43
CA LEU A 222 33.64 12.43 2.43
C LEU A 222 32.62 13.10 1.50
N LYS A 223 32.02 12.28 0.63
CA LYS A 223 30.90 12.67 -0.22
C LYS A 223 29.65 13.00 0.64
N PRO A 224 28.73 13.84 0.13
CA PRO A 224 27.51 14.21 0.87
C PRO A 224 26.72 13.01 1.42
N HIS A 225 26.54 11.94 0.64
CA HIS A 225 25.81 10.75 1.09
C HIS A 225 26.50 10.03 2.26
N GLN A 226 27.84 10.08 2.33
CA GLN A 226 28.60 9.48 3.43
C GLN A 226 28.42 10.31 4.70
N LYS A 227 28.45 11.65 4.59
CA LYS A 227 28.16 12.54 5.71
C LYS A 227 26.74 12.35 6.24
N ASN A 228 25.75 12.22 5.36
CA ASN A 228 24.36 11.94 5.73
C ASN A 228 24.21 10.58 6.42
N ALA A 229 24.90 9.56 5.92
CA ALA A 229 24.94 8.24 6.55
C ALA A 229 25.62 8.26 7.93
N VAL A 230 26.70 9.03 8.09
CA VAL A 230 27.34 9.26 9.39
C VAL A 230 26.37 9.93 10.35
N HIS A 231 25.67 11.00 9.92
CA HIS A 231 24.67 11.66 10.76
C HIS A 231 23.57 10.68 11.20
N ARG A 232 23.05 9.89 10.27
CA ARG A 232 22.07 8.82 10.55
C ARG A 232 22.57 7.82 11.59
N ILE A 233 23.82 7.38 11.53
CA ILE A 233 24.38 6.45 12.53
C ILE A 233 24.44 7.11 13.91
N ILE A 234 24.81 8.38 13.98
CA ILE A 234 24.97 9.11 15.25
C ILE A 234 23.62 9.30 15.95
N THR A 235 22.55 9.56 15.19
CA THR A 235 21.21 9.83 15.74
C THR A 235 20.31 8.60 15.82
N GLY A 236 20.42 7.67 14.87
CA GLY A 236 19.45 6.58 14.68
C GLY A 236 19.68 5.33 15.53
N GLY A 237 20.76 5.26 16.33
CA GLY A 237 21.08 4.06 17.12
C GLY A 237 21.29 2.83 16.23
N ASN A 238 20.26 1.97 16.11
CA ASN A 238 20.28 0.84 15.18
C ASN A 238 20.04 1.31 13.72
N THR A 239 21.09 1.29 12.90
CA THR A 239 21.07 1.86 11.56
C THR A 239 21.46 0.84 10.49
N LEU A 240 20.58 0.66 9.50
CA LEU A 240 20.87 -0.09 8.27
C LEU A 240 21.21 0.86 7.12
N LEU A 241 22.38 0.69 6.52
CA LEU A 241 22.85 1.46 5.35
C LEU A 241 22.83 0.60 4.08
N HIS A 242 21.80 0.79 3.23
CA HIS A 242 21.70 0.15 1.91
C HIS A 242 22.54 0.88 0.86
N HIS A 243 23.86 0.78 0.98
CA HIS A 243 24.78 1.37 0.01
C HIS A 243 25.15 0.38 -1.11
N VAL A 244 25.27 0.88 -2.35
CA VAL A 244 25.80 0.13 -3.49
C VAL A 244 27.29 -0.23 -3.31
N VAL A 245 27.77 -1.25 -4.03
CA VAL A 245 29.20 -1.62 -4.05
C VAL A 245 30.03 -0.44 -4.56
N GLY A 246 31.23 -0.22 -3.98
CA GLY A 246 32.13 0.88 -4.38
C GLY A 246 31.76 2.27 -3.84
N SER A 247 30.67 2.43 -3.11
CA SER A 247 30.21 3.72 -2.55
C SER A 247 31.04 4.28 -1.37
N GLY A 248 32.11 3.58 -0.98
CA GLY A 248 32.97 3.98 0.14
C GLY A 248 32.39 3.67 1.53
N LYS A 249 31.70 2.53 1.69
CA LYS A 249 31.08 2.10 2.97
C LYS A 249 32.07 2.09 4.14
N THR A 250 33.31 1.64 3.90
CA THR A 250 34.37 1.60 4.91
C THR A 250 34.70 3.00 5.42
N PHE A 251 34.85 3.98 4.52
CA PHE A 251 35.08 5.38 4.92
C PHE A 251 33.91 5.92 5.74
N THR A 252 32.67 5.59 5.36
CA THR A 252 31.46 5.97 6.13
C THR A 252 31.50 5.39 7.55
N ILE A 253 31.80 4.10 7.70
CA ILE A 253 31.85 3.42 9.02
C ILE A 253 32.97 4.02 9.88
N CYS A 254 34.18 4.20 9.33
CA CYS A 254 35.29 4.81 10.06
C CYS A 254 34.96 6.25 10.50
N ALA A 255 34.39 7.06 9.61
CA ALA A 255 33.97 8.42 9.93
C ALA A 255 32.90 8.45 11.03
N ALA A 256 31.93 7.54 10.99
CA ALA A 256 30.92 7.41 12.04
C ALA A 256 31.54 7.05 13.39
N ILE A 257 32.49 6.12 13.42
CA ILE A 257 33.23 5.77 14.63
C ILE A 257 34.00 6.97 15.19
N MET A 258 34.70 7.73 14.35
CA MET A 258 35.40 8.95 14.77
C MET A 258 34.44 9.92 15.44
N LYS A 259 33.24 10.11 14.87
CA LYS A 259 32.22 10.99 15.44
C LYS A 259 31.61 10.47 16.74
N LEU A 260 31.25 9.20 16.79
CA LEU A 260 30.72 8.58 18.01
C LEU A 260 31.72 8.68 19.16
N ARG A 261 33.03 8.53 18.88
CA ARG A 261 34.08 8.75 19.88
C ARG A 261 34.22 10.21 20.27
N GLN A 262 34.23 11.12 19.29
CA GLN A 262 34.32 12.57 19.53
C GLN A 262 33.15 13.08 20.39
N TYR A 263 31.95 12.54 20.20
CA TYR A 263 30.77 12.86 21.00
C TYR A 263 30.65 12.06 22.30
N GLY A 264 31.59 11.16 22.59
CA GLY A 264 31.57 10.32 23.80
C GLY A 264 30.49 9.24 23.81
N LEU A 265 29.78 9.04 22.69
CA LEU A 265 28.71 8.04 22.53
C LEU A 265 29.24 6.62 22.40
N ALA A 266 30.50 6.44 21.98
CA ALA A 266 31.16 5.14 21.92
C ALA A 266 32.58 5.19 22.50
N LYS A 267 32.91 4.23 23.37
CA LYS A 267 34.26 4.06 23.94
C LYS A 267 35.06 2.94 23.27
N LYS A 268 34.41 1.82 22.95
CA LYS A 268 35.03 0.61 22.38
C LYS A 268 34.25 0.13 21.14
N PRO A 269 34.34 0.85 20.02
CA PRO A 269 33.67 0.47 18.78
C PRO A 269 34.26 -0.83 18.24
N MET A 270 33.42 -1.78 17.81
CA MET A 270 33.83 -3.01 17.15
C MET A 270 33.24 -3.04 15.73
N VAL A 271 34.06 -3.40 14.75
CA VAL A 271 33.65 -3.54 13.35
C VAL A 271 33.85 -4.98 12.95
N TYR A 272 32.79 -5.60 12.45
CA TYR A 272 32.82 -6.95 11.90
C TYR A 272 32.59 -6.86 10.39
N SER A 273 33.44 -7.54 9.63
CA SER A 273 33.28 -7.68 8.19
C SER A 273 33.05 -9.14 7.88
N LEU A 274 31.94 -9.45 7.22
CA LEU A 274 31.70 -10.77 6.66
C LEU A 274 32.29 -10.78 5.26
N ILE A 275 33.31 -11.61 5.06
CA ILE A 275 33.84 -11.90 3.72
C ILE A 275 32.99 -13.05 3.20
N SER A 276 32.08 -12.75 2.27
CA SER A 276 31.30 -13.74 1.52
C SER A 276 32.07 -14.23 0.31
#